data_AF-A0A075GVD8-F1
#
_entry.id   AF-A0A075GVD8-F1
#
_cell.length_a   1.000
_cell.length_b   1.000
_cell.length_c   1.000
_cell.angle_alpha   90.00
_cell.angle_beta   90.00
_cell.angle_gamma   90.00
#
_symmetry.space_group_name_H-M   'P 1'
#
loop_
_entity.id
_entity.type
_entity.pdbx_description
1 polymer ?
#
loop_
_entity_poly.entity_id
_entity_poly.type
_entity_poly.pdbx_seq_one_letter_code
_entity_poly.pdbx_strand_id
1 'polypeptide(L)'
;MNKLNIHFIYNFLLLPDKCSIREGEKDCVNPPEYLISVISGNDEFMLGITCEKHKESVSLKISSLQNDGKVPKGTVKFENLKSVQTDCIRGDPDDLIQL
;
A
#
# COMPACT_ATOMS: atom_id res chain seq x y z
N MET A 1 -21.72 6.18 10.37
CA MET A 1 -20.55 5.39 10.79
C MET A 1 -20.15 4.49 9.63
N ASN A 2 -19.18 4.92 8.80
CA ASN A 2 -18.76 4.14 7.63
C ASN A 2 -17.62 3.19 8.02
N LYS A 3 -17.87 1.88 7.91
CA LYS A 3 -16.86 0.83 8.10
C LYS A 3 -16.01 0.75 6.84
N LEU A 4 -14.74 1.13 6.95
CA LEU A 4 -13.71 0.87 5.94
C LEU A 4 -13.20 -0.56 6.14
N ASN A 5 -13.54 -1.46 5.21
CA ASN A 5 -12.99 -2.81 5.15
C ASN A 5 -11.84 -2.81 4.14
N ILE A 6 -10.61 -3.07 4.61
CA ILE A 6 -9.43 -3.20 3.75
C ILE A 6 -9.33 -4.66 3.35
N HIS A 7 -9.53 -4.96 2.06
CA HIS A 7 -9.44 -6.31 1.52
C HIS A 7 -8.11 -6.46 0.77
N PHE A 8 -7.23 -7.34 1.26
CA PHE A 8 -5.97 -7.66 0.59
C PHE A 8 -6.21 -8.74 -0.46
N ILE A 9 -6.08 -8.40 -1.74
CA ILE A 9 -6.18 -9.36 -2.85
C ILE A 9 -4.78 -9.92 -3.11
N TYR A 10 -4.57 -11.21 -2.82
CA TYR A 10 -3.32 -11.92 -3.10
C TYR A 10 -3.28 -12.37 -4.57
N ASN A 11 -2.67 -11.57 -5.44
CA ASN A 11 -2.09 -11.99 -6.71
C ASN A 11 -0.67 -11.42 -6.78
N PHE A 12 0.33 -12.28 -6.58
CA PHE A 12 1.70 -11.90 -6.21
C PHE A 12 2.54 -11.21 -7.31
N LEU A 13 1.97 -10.93 -8.50
CA LEU A 13 2.73 -10.42 -9.66
C LEU A 13 2.26 -9.07 -10.22
N LEU A 14 1.13 -8.51 -9.77
CA LEU A 14 0.66 -7.20 -10.21
C LEU A 14 0.06 -6.45 -9.01
N LEU A 15 0.44 -5.17 -8.86
CA LEU A 15 -0.29 -4.26 -7.96
C LEU A 15 -1.76 -4.26 -8.40
N PRO A 16 -2.71 -4.23 -7.46
CA PRO A 16 -4.12 -4.27 -7.82
C PRO A 16 -4.51 -3.02 -8.62
N ASP A 17 -5.37 -3.20 -9.62
CA ASP A 17 -5.80 -2.14 -10.53
C ASP A 17 -6.67 -1.07 -9.84
N LYS A 18 -7.09 -1.33 -8.60
CA LYS A 18 -8.03 -0.52 -7.85
C LYS A 18 -7.56 -0.32 -6.40
N CYS A 19 -7.79 0.88 -5.91
CA CYS A 19 -7.60 1.27 -4.52
C CYS A 19 -8.43 0.39 -3.57
N SER A 20 -7.86 0.02 -2.42
CA SER A 20 -8.45 -0.91 -1.44
C SER A 20 -9.57 -0.31 -0.58
N ILE A 21 -10.19 0.79 -1.02
CA ILE A 21 -11.15 1.57 -0.23
C ILE A 21 -12.56 1.40 -0.79
N ARG A 22 -13.51 1.17 0.12
CA ARG A 22 -14.94 1.03 -0.19
C ARG A 22 -15.75 2.14 0.48
N GLU A 23 -16.53 2.86 -0.32
CA GLU A 23 -17.45 3.90 0.13
C GLU A 23 -18.89 3.34 0.12
N GLY A 24 -19.40 2.95 1.29
CA GLY A 24 -20.71 2.31 1.40
C GLY A 24 -20.72 0.90 0.81
N GLU A 25 -21.40 0.71 -0.32
CA GLU A 25 -21.44 -0.56 -1.08
C GLU A 25 -20.61 -0.53 -2.36
N LYS A 26 -19.98 0.60 -2.67
CA LYS A 26 -19.20 0.77 -3.90
C LYS A 26 -17.71 0.72 -3.62
N ASP A 27 -17.03 -0.20 -4.28
CA ASP A 27 -15.57 -0.24 -4.27
C ASP A 27 -15.00 0.90 -5.10
N CYS A 28 -13.89 1.47 -4.64
CA CYS A 28 -13.16 2.46 -5.42
C CYS A 28 -12.69 1.81 -6.74
N VAL A 29 -12.82 2.55 -7.84
CA VAL A 29 -12.35 2.14 -9.16
C VAL A 29 -11.06 2.83 -9.57
N ASN A 30 -10.57 3.79 -8.79
CA ASN A 30 -9.33 4.50 -9.10
C ASN A 30 -8.13 3.60 -8.81
N PRO A 31 -7.10 3.62 -9.66
CA PRO A 31 -5.86 2.91 -9.39
C PRO A 31 -5.20 3.45 -8.12
N PRO A 32 -4.46 2.61 -7.38
CA PRO A 32 -3.70 3.06 -6.24
C PRO A 32 -2.49 3.89 -6.70
N GLU A 33 -2.18 4.94 -5.95
CA GLU A 33 -1.09 5.88 -6.21
C GLU A 33 -0.09 5.93 -5.05
N TYR A 34 -0.49 5.51 -3.86
CA TYR A 34 0.30 5.60 -2.63
C TYR A 34 0.37 4.27 -1.91
N LEU A 35 1.57 3.91 -1.46
CA LEU A 35 1.83 2.97 -0.40
C LEU A 35 1.67 3.66 0.95
N ILE A 36 1.00 2.99 1.88
CA ILE A 36 0.74 3.50 3.21
C ILE A 36 1.51 2.64 4.21
N SER A 37 2.29 3.29 5.05
CA SER A 37 3.01 2.67 6.15
C SER A 37 2.88 3.50 7.43
N VAL A 38 3.18 2.88 8.56
CA VAL A 38 3.35 3.56 9.85
C VAL A 38 4.77 3.34 10.33
N ILE A 39 5.47 4.44 10.57
CA ILE A 39 6.79 4.43 11.20
C ILE A 39 6.60 4.50 12.71
N SER A 40 7.06 3.47 13.42
CA SER A 40 6.98 3.37 14.88
C SER A 40 8.36 3.03 15.44
N GLY A 41 9.00 4.00 16.10
CA GLY A 41 10.39 3.86 16.53
C GLY A 41 11.33 3.66 15.34
N ASN A 42 11.99 2.51 15.28
CA ASN A 42 12.91 2.13 14.19
C ASN A 42 12.28 1.18 13.16
N ASP A 43 11.01 0.83 13.33
CA ASP A 43 10.30 -0.12 12.48
C ASP A 43 9.32 0.61 11.56
N GLU A 44 9.11 0.08 10.35
CA GLU A 44 8.11 0.56 9.39
C GLU A 44 7.14 -0.57 9.05
N PHE A 45 5.85 -0.33 9.31
CA PHE A 45 4.78 -1.31 9.09
C PHE A 45 3.94 -0.92 7.89
N MET A 46 3.98 -1.72 6.82
CA MET A 46 3.12 -1.53 5.67
C MET A 46 1.67 -1.86 6.03
N LEU A 47 0.75 -0.94 5.75
CA LEU A 47 -0.68 -1.11 6.02
C LEU A 47 -1.51 -1.36 4.77
N GLY A 48 -1.06 -0.90 3.60
CA GLY A 48 -1.79 -1.08 2.34
C GLY A 48 -1.52 0.03 1.35
N ILE A 49 -2.46 0.25 0.43
CA ILE A 49 -2.34 1.21 -0.66
C ILE A 49 -3.62 2.04 -0.83
N THR A 50 -3.51 3.25 -1.37
CA THR A 50 -4.66 4.13 -1.66
C THR A 50 -4.44 4.97 -2.91
N CYS A 51 -5.52 5.52 -3.46
CA CYS A 51 -5.50 6.60 -4.45
C CYS A 51 -5.48 7.98 -3.77
N GLU A 52 -5.16 9.04 -4.52
CA GLU A 52 -5.10 10.41 -3.99
C GLU A 52 -6.44 10.85 -3.40
N LYS A 53 -7.55 10.51 -4.06
CA LYS A 53 -8.91 10.84 -3.61
C LYS A 53 -9.20 10.38 -2.16
N HIS A 54 -8.65 9.24 -1.74
CA HIS A 54 -8.95 8.66 -0.43
C HIS A 54 -7.85 8.88 0.62
N LYS A 55 -6.76 9.56 0.28
CA LYS A 55 -5.59 9.76 1.15
C LYS A 55 -5.93 10.38 2.51
N GLU A 56 -6.71 11.46 2.52
CA GLU A 56 -7.12 12.13 3.78
C GLU A 56 -8.00 11.22 4.64
N SER A 57 -9.01 10.58 4.03
CA SER A 57 -9.93 9.68 4.74
C SER A 57 -9.19 8.49 5.35
N VAL A 58 -8.20 7.94 4.63
CA VAL A 58 -7.36 6.85 5.12
C VAL A 58 -6.46 7.31 6.27
N SER A 59 -5.85 8.50 6.17
CA SER A 59 -5.03 9.06 7.26
C SER A 59 -5.83 9.23 8.56
N LEU A 60 -7.06 9.78 8.47
CA LEU A 60 -7.97 9.91 9.60
C LEU A 60 -8.35 8.55 10.17
N LYS A 61 -8.62 7.56 9.31
CA LYS A 61 -8.96 6.20 9.75
C LYS A 61 -7.80 5.53 10.48
N ILE A 62 -6.58 5.65 9.97
CA ILE A 62 -5.38 5.09 10.61
C ILE A 62 -5.15 5.77 11.96
N SER A 63 -5.29 7.09 12.04
CA SER A 63 -5.18 7.83 13.31
C SER A 63 -6.19 7.34 14.36
N SER A 64 -7.44 7.10 13.95
CA SER A 64 -8.44 6.47 14.82
C SER A 64 -8.04 5.05 15.24
N LEU A 65 -7.54 4.22 14.34
CA LEU A 65 -7.10 2.86 14.66
C LEU A 65 -5.88 2.82 15.58
N GLN A 66 -4.98 3.80 15.47
CA GLN A 66 -3.88 3.98 16.41
C GLN A 66 -4.38 4.37 17.80
N ASN A 67 -5.43 5.21 17.90
CA ASN A 67 -6.06 5.54 19.18
C ASN A 67 -6.76 4.34 19.82
N ASP A 68 -7.37 3.48 18.99
CA ASP A 68 -7.99 2.23 19.43
C ASP A 68 -6.97 1.11 19.74
N GLY A 69 -5.66 1.35 19.53
CA GLY A 69 -4.61 0.35 19.76
C GLY A 69 -4.57 -0.80 18.74
N LYS A 70 -5.27 -0.67 17.60
CA LYS A 70 -5.32 -1.69 16.54
C LYS A 70 -4.18 -1.58 15.52
N VAL A 71 -3.56 -0.41 15.44
CA VAL A 71 -2.39 -0.11 14.62
C VAL A 71 -1.32 0.49 15.54
N PRO A 72 -0.02 0.17 15.37
CA PRO A 72 1.05 0.75 16.17
C PRO A 72 1.01 2.29 16.18
N LYS A 73 1.31 2.89 17.34
CA LYS A 73 1.44 4.35 17.45
C LYS A 73 2.65 4.80 16.62
N GLY A 74 2.46 5.81 15.78
CA GLY A 74 3.53 6.27 14.91
C GLY A 74 3.08 7.26 13.85
N THR A 75 4.01 7.70 13.02
CA THR A 75 3.72 8.63 11.93
C THR A 75 3.26 7.87 10.71
N VAL A 76 2.09 8.24 10.16
CA VAL A 76 1.59 7.70 8.90
C VAL A 76 2.41 8.29 7.75
N LYS A 77 3.01 7.44 6.93
CA LYS A 77 3.77 7.81 5.73
C LYS A 77 3.00 7.38 4.49
N PHE A 78 2.96 8.27 3.51
CA PHE A 78 2.42 8.03 2.17
C PHE A 78 3.58 8.15 1.18
N GLU A 79 3.87 7.06 0.47
CA GLU A 79 4.93 7.02 -0.53
C GLU A 79 4.32 6.75 -1.91
N ASN A 80 4.74 7.49 -2.94
CA ASN A 80 4.23 7.27 -4.29
C ASN A 80 4.59 5.85 -4.77
N LEU A 81 3.59 5.12 -5.25
CA LEU A 81 3.81 3.84 -5.90
C LEU A 81 4.62 4.05 -7.18
N LYS A 82 5.72 3.32 -7.30
CA LYS A 82 6.51 3.23 -8.51
C LYS A 82 6.27 1.86 -9.12
N SER A 83 5.78 1.83 -10.35
CA SER A 83 5.74 0.58 -11.12
C SER A 83 7.18 0.20 -11.48
N VAL A 84 7.63 -0.95 -11.00
CA VAL A 84 8.92 -1.52 -11.37
C VAL A 84 8.62 -2.71 -12.25
N GLN A 85 8.81 -2.55 -13.56
CA GLN A 85 8.81 -3.65 -14.50
C GLN A 85 10.23 -4.23 -14.51
N THR A 86 10.36 -5.48 -14.05
CA THR A 86 11.59 -6.24 -14.21
C THR A 86 11.38 -7.24 -15.33
N ASP A 87 12.19 -7.15 -16.37
CA ASP A 87 12.28 -8.22 -17.34
C ASP A 87 13.05 -9.36 -16.69
N CYS A 88 12.44 -10.55 -16.64
CA CYS A 88 13.11 -11.75 -16.16
C CYS A 88 14.14 -12.18 -17.21
N ILE A 89 15.37 -11.66 -17.07
CA ILE A 89 16.51 -12.11 -17.85
C ILE A 89 17.05 -13.40 -17.23
N ARG A 90 17.11 -14.48 -18.02
CA ARG A 90 17.89 -15.66 -17.64
C ARG A 90 19.36 -15.28 -17.85
N GLY A 91 20.11 -15.14 -16.76
CA GLY A 91 21.55 -14.99 -16.86
C GLY A 91 22.14 -16.31 -17.36
N ASP A 92 22.66 -16.30 -18.58
CA ASP A 92 23.59 -17.33 -19.02
C ASP A 92 24.91 -17.13 -18.26
N PRO A 93 25.67 -18.19 -17.93
CA PRO A 93 27.03 -18.05 -17.39
C PRO A 93 27.91 -17.05 -18.13
N ASP A 94 27.69 -16.87 -19.45
CA ASP A 94 28.40 -15.92 -20.30
C ASP A 94 27.95 -14.45 -20.12
N ASP A 95 26.82 -14.18 -19.45
CA ASP A 95 26.32 -12.83 -19.14
C ASP A 95 26.96 -12.20 -17.89
N LEU A 96 27.81 -12.95 -17.18
CA LEU A 96 28.50 -12.46 -16.00
C LEU A 96 29.67 -11.54 -16.40
N ILE A 97 29.59 -10.27 -15.99
CA ILE A 97 30.71 -9.33 -16.11
C ILE A 97 31.84 -9.82 -15.20
N GLN A 98 32.97 -10.20 -15.78
CA GLN A 98 34.20 -10.48 -15.06
C GLN A 98 34.88 -9.16 -14.68
N LEU A 99 35.16 -9.00 -13.38
CA LEU A 99 35.92 -7.87 -12.81
C LEU A 99 37.42 -8.18 -12.80
#